data_AF-A0A165PN91-F1
#
_entry.id   AF-A0A165PN91-F1
#
_cell.length_a   1.000
_cell.length_b   1.000
_cell.length_c   1.000
_cell.angle_alpha   90.00
_cell.angle_beta   90.00
_cell.angle_gamma   90.00
#
_symmetry.space_group_name_H-M   'P 1'
#
loop_
_entity.id
_entity.type
_entity.pdbx_description
1 polymer ?
#
loop_
_entity_poly.entity_id
_entity_poly.type
_entity_poly.pdbx_seq_one_letter_code
_entity_poly.pdbx_strand_id
1 'polypeptide(L)'
;MRLNSALGLMLGCVLSVGSSHAQQLVYQPTNPSFGGYAANTTHLFATANAQKTATVGGSNKYGSGSGSGADGSGSSLADLFVRQLQNRLIYALADQVSQAIFGDDPKDSGTVSFGDQKVSFVRGTDSIQLQIIDESTGAITDITVPVLQDGTPIN
;
A
#
# COMPACT_ATOMS: atom_id res chain seq x y z
N MET A 1 -57.33 -66.06 -2.52
CA MET A 1 -56.21 -65.67 -3.42
C MET A 1 -55.58 -64.30 -3.13
N ARG A 2 -56.29 -63.30 -2.56
CA ARG A 2 -55.73 -61.95 -2.32
C ARG A 2 -54.71 -61.82 -1.17
N LEU A 3 -54.60 -62.81 -0.28
CA LEU A 3 -53.72 -62.77 0.90
C LEU A 3 -52.25 -63.16 0.57
N ASN A 4 -52.04 -64.12 -0.34
CA ASN A 4 -50.68 -64.50 -0.78
C ASN A 4 -49.99 -63.41 -1.60
N SER A 5 -50.74 -62.63 -2.38
CA SER A 5 -50.20 -61.52 -3.17
C SER A 5 -49.70 -60.37 -2.29
N ALA A 6 -50.41 -60.09 -1.19
CA ALA A 6 -50.03 -59.07 -0.22
C ALA A 6 -48.78 -59.50 0.58
N LEU A 7 -48.67 -60.77 0.94
CA LEU A 7 -47.51 -61.32 1.65
C LEU A 7 -46.24 -61.29 0.79
N GLY A 8 -46.34 -61.59 -0.51
CA GLY A 8 -45.22 -61.51 -1.44
C GLY A 8 -44.72 -60.07 -1.68
N LEU A 9 -45.64 -59.11 -1.77
CA LEU A 9 -45.30 -57.69 -1.89
C LEU A 9 -44.62 -57.15 -0.62
N MET A 10 -45.10 -57.58 0.55
CA MET A 10 -44.52 -57.17 1.83
C MET A 10 -43.12 -57.76 2.05
N LEU A 11 -42.90 -59.02 1.64
CA LEU A 11 -41.59 -59.67 1.71
C LEU A 11 -40.58 -59.05 0.73
N GLY A 12 -41.05 -58.65 -0.47
CA GLY A 12 -40.23 -57.94 -1.45
C GLY A 12 -39.72 -56.59 -0.95
N CYS A 13 -40.56 -55.81 -0.24
CA CYS A 13 -40.14 -54.52 0.33
C CYS A 13 -39.08 -54.64 1.44
N VAL A 14 -39.08 -55.74 2.20
CA VAL A 14 -38.09 -55.98 3.28
C VAL A 14 -36.73 -56.38 2.71
N LEU A 15 -36.67 -56.98 1.52
CA LEU A 15 -35.44 -57.40 0.86
C LEU A 15 -34.74 -56.26 0.07
N SER A 16 -35.39 -55.10 -0.06
CA SER A 16 -34.89 -53.93 -0.80
C SER A 16 -34.04 -52.96 0.04
N VAL A 17 -33.67 -53.32 1.27
CA VAL A 17 -32.87 -52.46 2.14
C VAL A 17 -31.40 -52.53 1.70
N GLY A 18 -31.06 -51.73 0.69
CA GLY A 18 -29.68 -51.54 0.25
C GLY A 18 -28.82 -50.88 1.33
N SER A 19 -27.55 -51.26 1.40
CA SER A 19 -26.58 -50.68 2.32
C SER A 19 -26.43 -49.18 2.07
N SER A 20 -26.68 -48.36 3.09
CA SER A 20 -26.40 -46.94 3.04
C SER A 20 -24.90 -46.70 3.24
N HIS A 21 -24.25 -46.16 2.22
CA HIS A 21 -22.85 -45.75 2.31
C HIS A 21 -22.80 -44.32 2.87
N ALA A 22 -22.48 -44.20 4.16
CA ALA A 22 -22.14 -42.93 4.79
C ALA A 22 -20.62 -42.83 4.94
N GLN A 23 -20.06 -41.66 4.62
CA GLN A 23 -18.64 -41.36 4.80
C GLN A 23 -18.47 -40.41 5.98
N GLN A 24 -17.33 -40.52 6.67
CA GLN A 24 -16.99 -39.59 7.73
C GLN A 24 -16.77 -38.19 7.14
N LEU A 25 -17.43 -37.19 7.73
CA LEU A 25 -17.22 -35.80 7.38
C LEU A 25 -16.03 -35.27 8.20
N VAL A 26 -14.88 -35.15 7.55
CA VAL A 26 -13.68 -34.55 8.15
C VAL A 26 -13.73 -33.05 7.92
N TYR A 27 -13.79 -32.27 8.99
CA TYR A 27 -13.70 -30.82 8.88
C TYR A 27 -12.27 -30.41 8.56
N GLN A 28 -12.10 -29.68 7.46
CA GLN A 28 -10.85 -29.03 7.12
C GLN A 28 -11.11 -27.53 6.87
N PRO A 29 -10.42 -26.63 7.59
CA PRO A 29 -10.51 -25.20 7.32
C PRO A 29 -10.10 -24.87 5.88
N THR A 30 -10.79 -23.92 5.25
CA THR A 30 -10.44 -23.46 3.90
C THR A 30 -9.20 -22.57 3.90
N ASN A 31 -8.98 -21.82 4.97
CA ASN A 31 -7.84 -20.93 5.13
C ASN A 31 -6.61 -21.72 5.61
N PRO A 32 -5.50 -21.71 4.84
CA PRO A 32 -4.24 -22.37 5.17
C PRO A 32 -3.70 -22.04 6.57
N SER A 33 -3.95 -20.84 7.07
CA SER A 33 -3.47 -20.36 8.38
C SER A 33 -4.01 -21.16 9.56
N PHE A 34 -5.10 -21.91 9.36
CA PHE A 34 -5.72 -22.78 10.38
C PHE A 34 -5.52 -24.28 10.07
N GLY A 35 -4.54 -24.64 9.23
CA GLY A 35 -4.30 -26.04 8.83
C GLY A 35 -5.11 -26.48 7.60
N GLY A 36 -5.56 -25.53 6.80
CA GLY A 36 -6.22 -25.77 5.51
C GLY A 36 -5.25 -26.11 4.37
N TYR A 37 -5.80 -26.38 3.19
CA TYR A 37 -5.02 -26.70 2.00
C TYR A 37 -4.21 -25.51 1.50
N ALA A 38 -2.87 -25.62 1.49
CA ALA A 38 -1.95 -24.51 1.21
C ALA A 38 -2.16 -23.83 -0.16
N ALA A 39 -2.64 -24.55 -1.18
CA ALA A 39 -2.86 -23.95 -2.50
C ALA A 39 -4.05 -22.97 -2.53
N ASN A 40 -4.92 -22.96 -1.50
CA ASN A 40 -6.01 -21.99 -1.39
C ASN A 40 -5.51 -20.56 -1.11
N THR A 41 -4.24 -20.40 -0.71
CA THR A 41 -3.62 -19.11 -0.38
C THR A 41 -3.82 -18.07 -1.48
N THR A 42 -3.45 -18.41 -2.72
CA THR A 42 -3.51 -17.49 -3.86
C THR A 42 -4.94 -17.04 -4.16
N HIS A 43 -5.90 -17.97 -4.12
CA HIS A 43 -7.31 -17.66 -4.37
C HIS A 43 -7.87 -16.75 -3.27
N LEU A 44 -7.64 -17.08 -1.99
CA LEU A 44 -8.11 -16.28 -0.86
C LEU A 44 -7.53 -14.86 -0.87
N PHE A 45 -6.23 -14.71 -1.17
CA PHE A 45 -5.61 -13.39 -1.30
C PHE A 45 -6.11 -12.62 -2.52
N ALA A 46 -6.33 -13.28 -3.66
CA ALA A 46 -6.89 -12.64 -4.85
C ALA A 46 -8.30 -12.10 -4.58
N THR A 47 -9.16 -12.88 -3.93
CA THR A 47 -10.51 -12.44 -3.55
C THR A 47 -10.46 -11.29 -2.53
N ALA A 48 -9.59 -11.36 -1.52
CA ALA A 48 -9.43 -10.29 -0.54
C ALA A 48 -8.93 -8.97 -1.18
N ASN A 49 -7.94 -9.05 -2.08
CA ASN A 49 -7.43 -7.88 -2.79
C ASN A 49 -8.48 -7.27 -3.73
N ALA A 50 -9.29 -8.08 -4.40
CA ALA A 50 -10.39 -7.58 -5.24
C ALA A 50 -11.45 -6.83 -4.42
N GLN A 51 -11.70 -7.25 -3.18
CA GLN A 51 -12.64 -6.58 -2.27
C GLN A 51 -12.05 -5.35 -1.58
N LYS A 52 -10.72 -5.29 -1.39
CA LYS A 52 -10.01 -4.16 -0.76
C LYS A 52 -10.27 -2.83 -1.49
N THR A 53 -10.51 -2.86 -2.80
CA THR A 53 -10.73 -1.65 -3.61
C THR A 53 -12.12 -1.01 -3.41
N ALA A 54 -13.07 -1.71 -2.78
CA ALA A 54 -14.44 -1.20 -2.60
C ALA A 54 -14.60 -0.13 -1.49
N THR A 55 -13.54 0.18 -0.73
CA THR A 55 -13.60 1.16 0.38
C THR A 55 -12.67 2.36 0.21
N VAL A 56 -11.87 2.44 -0.87
CA VAL A 56 -11.02 3.60 -1.18
C VAL A 56 -11.71 4.52 -2.19
N GLY A 57 -12.96 4.87 -1.87
CA GLY A 57 -13.83 5.67 -2.72
C GLY A 57 -14.69 6.58 -1.86
N GLY A 58 -14.05 7.55 -1.20
CA GLY A 58 -14.75 8.64 -0.54
C GLY A 58 -14.40 8.80 0.93
N SER A 59 -13.99 10.03 1.27
CA SER A 59 -13.79 10.58 2.60
C SER A 59 -12.55 10.14 3.36
N ASN A 60 -11.55 11.02 3.31
CA ASN A 60 -10.81 11.52 4.48
C ASN A 60 -11.56 11.23 5.79
N LYS A 61 -11.15 10.22 6.57
CA LYS A 61 -11.49 10.07 8.00
C LYS A 61 -10.63 8.99 8.67
N TYR A 62 -9.87 9.44 9.67
CA TYR A 62 -9.24 8.71 10.77
C TYR A 62 -8.02 7.84 10.44
N GLY A 63 -6.85 8.38 10.78
CA GLY A 63 -5.62 7.62 10.88
C GLY A 63 -5.63 6.63 12.05
N SER A 64 -4.88 5.56 11.87
CA SER A 64 -3.90 5.03 12.82
C SER A 64 -3.42 3.66 12.29
N GLY A 65 -2.10 3.49 12.20
CA GLY A 65 -1.48 2.16 12.20
C GLY A 65 -1.11 1.58 10.83
N SER A 66 0.14 1.83 10.45
CA SER A 66 1.12 0.85 9.95
C SER A 66 0.64 -0.24 8.99
N GLY A 67 1.07 -0.15 7.73
CA GLY A 67 1.02 -1.26 6.79
C GLY A 67 1.34 -0.83 5.36
N SER A 68 2.63 -0.66 5.07
CA SER A 68 3.17 -0.56 3.72
C SER A 68 2.51 -1.57 2.78
N GLY A 69 1.95 -1.09 1.67
CA GLY A 69 1.28 -1.90 0.67
C GLY A 69 0.74 -1.01 -0.44
N ALA A 70 1.68 -0.36 -1.13
CA ALA A 70 1.46 0.48 -2.29
C ALA A 70 0.72 -0.26 -3.43
N ASP A 71 0.05 0.57 -4.23
CA ASP A 71 -0.24 0.36 -5.65
C ASP A 71 -1.25 -0.72 -6.03
N GLY A 72 -2.52 -0.41 -5.73
CA GLY A 72 -3.69 -0.97 -6.41
C GLY A 72 -4.41 0.02 -7.33
N SER A 73 -3.77 1.13 -7.73
CA SER A 73 -4.27 1.93 -8.86
C SER A 73 -3.67 1.33 -10.12
N GLY A 74 -4.50 0.87 -11.05
CA GLY A 74 -4.08 0.59 -12.41
C GLY A 74 -3.52 1.87 -13.00
N SER A 75 -2.22 2.09 -12.82
CA SER A 75 -1.50 3.28 -13.25
C SER A 75 -1.57 3.29 -14.77
N SER A 76 -2.40 4.18 -15.31
CA SER A 76 -2.45 4.39 -16.75
C SER A 76 -1.04 4.73 -17.25
N LEU A 77 -0.72 4.47 -18.51
CA LEU A 77 0.58 4.89 -19.08
C LEU A 77 0.86 6.39 -18.85
N ALA A 78 -0.20 7.20 -18.71
CA ALA A 78 -0.11 8.59 -18.31
C ALA A 78 0.36 8.78 -16.86
N ASP A 79 -0.15 7.99 -15.90
CA ASP A 79 0.29 8.05 -14.50
C ASP A 79 1.76 7.63 -14.35
N LEU A 80 2.21 6.61 -15.10
CA LEU A 80 3.62 6.22 -15.12
C LEU A 80 4.52 7.31 -15.71
N PHE A 81 4.07 7.96 -16.79
CA PHE A 81 4.76 9.09 -17.39
C PHE A 81 4.83 10.30 -16.45
N VAL A 82 3.72 10.63 -15.77
CA VAL A 82 3.65 11.72 -14.78
C VAL A 82 4.59 11.44 -13.61
N ARG A 83 4.65 10.20 -13.11
CA ARG A 83 5.59 9.82 -12.03
C ARG A 83 7.05 9.90 -12.48
N GLN A 84 7.35 9.50 -13.71
CA GLN A 84 8.70 9.63 -14.28
C GLN A 84 9.11 11.09 -14.45
N LEU A 85 8.17 11.92 -14.93
CA LEU A 85 8.38 13.36 -15.09
C LEU A 85 8.56 14.04 -13.72
N GLN A 86 7.72 13.70 -12.75
CA GLN A 86 7.77 14.21 -11.39
C GLN A 86 9.12 13.88 -10.73
N ASN A 87 9.58 12.64 -10.82
CA ASN A 87 10.88 12.26 -10.28
C ASN A 87 12.00 13.06 -10.93
N ARG A 88 11.98 13.22 -12.27
CA ARG A 88 12.99 14.00 -12.98
C ARG A 88 12.99 15.48 -12.60
N LEU A 89 11.81 16.07 -12.37
CA LEU A 89 11.68 17.45 -11.91
C LEU A 89 12.19 17.62 -10.47
N ILE A 90 11.89 16.67 -9.57
CA ILE A 90 12.41 16.67 -8.20
C ILE A 90 13.94 16.55 -8.20
N TYR A 91 14.52 15.68 -9.04
CA TYR A 91 15.97 15.57 -9.14
C TYR A 91 16.62 16.82 -9.72
N ALA A 92 16.02 17.45 -10.73
CA ALA A 92 16.53 18.71 -11.28
C ALA A 92 16.45 19.86 -10.26
N LEU A 93 15.37 19.93 -9.48
CA LEU A 93 15.22 20.90 -8.40
C LEU A 93 16.22 20.65 -7.27
N ALA A 94 16.39 19.39 -6.87
CA ALA A 94 17.37 19.00 -5.85
C ALA A 94 18.80 19.34 -6.28
N ASP A 95 19.14 19.15 -7.55
CA ASP A 95 20.45 19.51 -8.11
C ASP A 95 20.64 21.04 -8.17
N GLN A 96 19.61 21.79 -8.58
CA GLN A 96 19.66 23.26 -8.58
C GLN A 96 19.78 23.85 -7.16
N VAL A 97 19.04 23.29 -6.18
CA VAL A 97 19.13 23.70 -4.78
C VAL A 97 20.49 23.30 -4.20
N SER A 98 20.99 22.11 -4.52
CA SER A 98 22.32 21.65 -4.12
C SER A 98 23.41 22.56 -4.70
N GLN A 99 23.35 22.94 -5.97
CA GLN A 99 24.29 23.89 -6.57
C GLN A 99 24.17 25.31 -5.99
N ALA A 100 22.96 25.77 -5.65
CA ALA A 100 22.78 27.08 -5.01
C ALA A 100 23.34 27.11 -3.57
N ILE A 101 23.37 25.96 -2.89
CA ILE A 101 23.86 25.81 -1.52
C ILE A 101 25.35 25.45 -1.49
N PHE A 102 25.84 24.58 -2.36
CA PHE A 102 27.18 23.97 -2.32
C PHE A 102 28.02 24.25 -3.56
N GLY A 103 27.48 24.93 -4.57
CA GLY A 103 28.20 25.29 -5.79
C GLY A 103 29.14 26.49 -5.59
N ASP A 104 29.72 26.96 -6.71
CA ASP A 104 30.84 27.90 -6.72
C ASP A 104 30.49 29.35 -6.30
N ASP A 105 29.20 29.71 -6.17
CA ASP A 105 28.73 31.01 -5.65
C ASP A 105 27.57 30.80 -4.64
N PRO A 106 27.86 30.27 -3.44
CA PRO A 106 26.81 29.91 -2.49
C PRO A 106 26.17 31.16 -1.91
N LYS A 107 24.84 31.25 -2.00
CA LYS A 107 24.09 32.37 -1.41
C LYS A 107 23.74 32.04 0.04
N ASP A 108 24.03 32.95 0.97
CA ASP A 108 23.77 32.75 2.40
C ASP A 108 22.27 32.63 2.73
N SER A 109 21.42 33.17 1.86
CA SER A 109 19.97 33.06 1.98
C SER A 109 19.26 33.25 0.65
N GLY A 110 18.04 32.73 0.55
CA GLY A 110 17.19 32.89 -0.61
C GLY A 110 15.74 32.51 -0.34
N THR A 111 14.84 33.01 -1.16
CA THR A 111 13.42 32.62 -1.12
C THR A 111 12.98 32.23 -2.52
N VAL A 112 12.39 31.05 -2.65
CA VAL A 112 11.87 30.51 -3.90
C VAL A 112 10.39 30.21 -3.71
N SER A 113 9.55 30.68 -4.63
CA SER A 113 8.11 30.43 -4.62
C SER A 113 7.74 29.44 -5.72
N PHE A 114 6.93 28.46 -5.37
CA PHE A 114 6.39 27.43 -6.26
C PHE A 114 4.89 27.31 -6.03
N GLY A 115 4.09 27.94 -6.90
CA GLY A 115 2.63 27.97 -6.74
C GLY A 115 2.23 28.62 -5.42
N ASP A 116 1.50 27.88 -4.58
CA ASP A 116 1.06 28.33 -3.26
C ASP A 116 2.07 28.03 -2.14
N GLN A 117 3.27 27.54 -2.48
CA GLN A 117 4.32 27.23 -1.50
C GLN A 117 5.48 28.20 -1.62
N LYS A 118 5.91 28.75 -0.48
CA LYS A 118 7.08 29.60 -0.36
C LYS A 118 8.16 28.89 0.45
N VAL A 119 9.30 28.66 -0.18
CA VAL A 119 10.47 28.02 0.44
C VAL A 119 11.51 29.08 0.72
N SER A 120 11.83 29.32 1.98
CA SER A 120 12.94 30.15 2.41
C SER A 120 14.07 29.27 2.92
N PHE A 121 15.31 29.62 2.62
CA PHE A 121 16.47 28.96 3.19
C PHE A 121 17.46 29.98 3.74
N VAL A 122 18.08 29.62 4.87
CA VAL A 122 19.17 30.36 5.50
C VAL A 122 20.28 29.39 5.79
N ARG A 123 21.46 29.65 5.23
CA ARG A 123 22.66 28.85 5.49
C ARG A 123 23.38 29.41 6.72
N GLY A 124 23.44 28.62 7.78
CA GLY A 124 24.33 28.86 8.91
C GLY A 124 25.69 28.18 8.73
N THR A 125 26.59 28.42 9.68
CA THR A 125 27.97 27.88 9.67
C THR A 125 28.00 26.35 9.85
N ASP A 126 27.07 25.80 10.64
CA ASP A 126 27.02 24.36 10.98
C ASP A 126 25.77 23.64 10.44
N SER A 127 24.76 24.40 9.99
CA SER A 127 23.50 23.82 9.49
C SER A 127 22.78 24.78 8.54
N ILE A 128 22.03 24.22 7.60
CA ILE A 128 21.09 24.95 6.74
C ILE A 128 19.69 24.79 7.31
N GLN A 129 19.00 25.90 7.49
CA GLN A 129 17.60 25.93 7.88
C GLN A 129 16.73 26.19 6.65
N LEU A 130 15.81 25.28 6.38
CA LEU A 130 14.77 25.41 5.35
C LEU A 130 13.43 25.63 6.05
N GLN A 131 12.69 26.63 5.58
CA GLN A 131 11.33 26.90 6.00
C GLN A 131 10.42 26.86 4.78
N ILE A 132 9.49 25.91 4.78
CA ILE A 132 8.47 25.76 3.73
C ILE A 132 7.15 26.26 4.32
N ILE A 133 6.57 27.27 3.69
CA ILE A 133 5.28 27.87 4.06
C ILE A 133 4.29 27.55 2.95
N ASP A 134 3.20 26.86 3.30
CA ASP A 134 2.05 26.70 2.43
C ASP A 134 1.09 27.87 2.64
N GLU A 135 0.95 28.74 1.65
CA GLU A 135 0.16 29.98 1.75
C GLU A 135 -1.36 29.72 1.68
N SER A 136 -1.77 28.53 1.23
CA SER A 136 -3.18 28.13 1.16
C SER A 136 -3.72 27.59 2.50
N THR A 137 -2.87 26.92 3.26
CA THR A 137 -3.21 26.28 4.55
C THR A 137 -2.58 26.97 5.75
N GLY A 138 -1.58 27.82 5.55
CA GLY A 138 -0.77 28.43 6.59
C GLY A 138 0.19 27.46 7.28
N ALA A 139 0.36 26.24 6.75
CA ALA A 139 1.22 25.22 7.34
C ALA A 139 2.70 25.61 7.17
N ILE A 140 3.46 25.55 8.26
CA ILE A 140 4.90 25.82 8.29
C ILE A 140 5.62 24.51 8.56
N THR A 141 6.57 24.17 7.69
CA THR A 141 7.45 23.01 7.85
C THR A 141 8.90 23.50 7.92
N ASP A 142 9.52 23.30 9.08
CA ASP A 142 10.93 23.62 9.30
C ASP A 142 11.78 22.37 9.16
N ILE A 143 12.81 22.44 8.32
CA ILE A 143 13.74 21.35 8.02
C ILE A 143 15.14 21.85 8.32
N THR A 144 15.85 21.20 9.24
CA THR A 144 17.25 21.50 9.54
C THR A 144 18.15 20.43 8.95
N VAL A 145 19.05 20.83 8.07
CA VAL A 145 20.04 19.95 7.44
C VAL A 145 21.43 20.31 7.98
N PRO A 146 22.13 19.40 8.69
CA PRO A 146 23.49 19.65 9.12
C PRO A 146 24.43 19.69 7.91
N VAL A 147 25.35 20.65 7.86
CA VAL A 147 26.42 20.63 6.86
C VAL A 147 27.58 19.79 7.38
N LEU A 148 28.10 18.91 6.54
CA LEU A 148 29.35 18.21 6.83
C LEU A 148 30.48 19.24 6.69
N GLN A 149 31.22 19.49 7.77
CA GLN A 149 32.49 20.21 7.65
C GLN A 149 33.46 19.27 6.93
N ASP A 150 33.69 19.52 5.65
CA ASP A 150 34.80 18.89 4.94
C ASP A 150 36.09 19.30 5.65
N GLY A 151 36.79 18.30 6.19
CA GLY A 151 37.90 18.50 7.12
C GLY A 151 38.93 19.50 6.61
N THR A 152 39.33 20.40 7.51
CA THR A 152 40.48 21.29 7.31
C THR A 152 41.65 20.50 6.74
N PRO A 153 42.26 20.90 5.60
CA PRO A 153 43.46 20.24 5.12
C PRO A 153 44.55 20.43 6.18
N ILE A 154 45.01 19.32 6.74
CA ILE A 154 46.23 19.28 7.55
C ILE A 154 47.40 19.64 6.63
N ASN A 155 48.02 20.78 6.89
CA ASN A 155 49.31 21.17 6.32
C ASN A 155 50.42 20.40 7.05
#